data_AF-A0A5S9MBS9-F1
#
_entry.id   AF-A0A5S9MBS9-F1
#
_cell.length_a   1.000
_cell.length_b   1.000
_cell.length_c   1.000
_cell.angle_alpha   90.00
_cell.angle_beta   90.00
_cell.angle_gamma   90.00
#
_symmetry.space_group_name_H-M   'P 1'
#
loop_
_entity.id
_entity.type
_entity.pdbx_description
1 polymer ?
#
loop_
_entity_poly.entity_id
_entity_poly.type
_entity_poly.pdbx_seq_one_letter_code
_entity_poly.pdbx_strand_id
1 'polypeptide(L)'
;MNDLGLDHVIQCRTSPLMLKFHNGSRIIFKGLDKPAKLKSINNISIIWIEECSEVKYEGFKELLGRLRHPTLDLHMILSTNPVGQDNWTYRHFFKDDQNNRFILDDERLYKERTIAINDTYYHHSTAEDNLFLPVSYIKQLDELKEYDPDLYRIARKGHFGINGIRVLPQFEVQPHEDVMLAISNINRPLLRAGMDFGFVESYNALIRLAVDHEKKYLYIYWEYYQKAQPMMKRYKSSSNLPKQKS
;
A
#
# COMPACT_ATOMS: atom_id res chain seq x y z
N MET A 1 21.63 18.62 21.55
CA MET A 1 21.81 20.02 21.15
C MET A 1 22.93 20.64 21.96
N ASN A 2 22.87 20.56 23.30
CA ASN A 2 24.04 20.72 24.18
C ASN A 2 25.27 19.93 23.71
N ASP A 3 25.11 18.63 23.42
CA ASP A 3 26.25 17.80 22.96
C ASP A 3 26.77 18.18 21.57
N LEU A 4 25.98 18.93 20.80
CA LEU A 4 26.36 19.46 19.47
C LEU A 4 26.80 20.94 19.56
N GLY A 5 26.72 21.58 20.73
CA GLY A 5 27.04 23.00 20.93
C GLY A 5 26.08 23.98 20.25
N LEU A 6 24.86 23.58 19.88
CA LEU A 6 23.96 24.35 19.01
C LEU A 6 22.87 25.16 19.74
N ASP A 7 22.85 25.18 21.08
CA ASP A 7 21.75 25.82 21.84
C ASP A 7 21.74 27.34 21.71
N HIS A 8 22.86 27.93 21.32
CA HIS A 8 22.98 29.35 21.01
C HIS A 8 22.46 29.72 19.62
N VAL A 9 22.14 28.74 18.76
CA VAL A 9 21.65 28.95 17.39
C VAL A 9 20.27 28.33 17.11
N ILE A 10 19.84 27.36 17.90
CA ILE A 10 18.57 26.66 17.70
C ILE A 10 17.83 26.55 19.04
N GLN A 11 16.54 26.87 19.03
CA GLN A 11 15.64 26.68 20.18
C GLN A 11 14.73 25.47 19.95
N CYS A 12 14.82 24.49 20.84
CA CYS A 12 13.91 23.34 20.86
C CYS A 12 12.65 23.61 21.70
N ARG A 13 11.49 23.27 21.17
CA ARG A 13 10.22 23.19 21.91
C ARG A 13 9.65 21.78 21.81
N THR A 14 9.04 21.29 22.88
CA THR A 14 8.51 19.92 22.97
C THR A 14 7.00 19.82 22.74
N SER A 15 6.25 20.92 22.92
CA SER A 15 4.81 20.96 22.67
C SER A 15 4.38 22.28 21.99
N PRO A 16 4.15 22.27 20.66
CA PRO A 16 4.45 21.19 19.73
C PRO A 16 5.98 20.96 19.59
N LEU A 17 6.37 19.75 19.19
CA LEU A 17 7.76 19.43 18.89
C LEU A 17 8.22 20.28 17.69
N MET A 18 9.18 21.18 17.93
CA MET A 18 9.59 22.19 16.94
C MET A 18 11.04 22.64 17.19
N LEU A 19 11.77 22.89 16.11
CA LEU A 19 13.04 23.59 16.11
C LEU A 19 12.83 25.00 15.55
N LYS A 20 13.33 26.02 16.24
CA LYS A 20 13.32 27.41 15.79
C LYS A 20 14.75 27.90 15.63
N PHE A 21 15.05 28.48 14.48
CA PHE A 21 16.36 29.01 14.13
C PHE A 21 16.38 30.53 14.31
N HIS A 22 17.57 31.12 14.49
CA HIS A 22 17.72 32.58 14.69
C HIS A 22 17.25 33.42 13.50
N ASN A 23 17.35 32.89 12.29
CA ASN A 23 16.84 33.51 11.07
C ASN A 23 15.31 33.47 10.95
N GLY A 24 14.60 32.90 11.94
CA GLY A 24 13.14 32.78 11.96
C GLY A 24 12.59 31.52 11.27
N SER A 25 13.43 30.72 10.61
CA SER A 25 13.04 29.41 10.07
C SER A 25 12.59 28.47 11.20
N ARG A 26 11.66 27.57 10.86
CA ARG A 26 11.09 26.61 11.82
C ARG A 26 10.93 25.25 11.17
N ILE A 27 11.23 24.20 11.93
CA ILE A 27 10.89 22.81 11.59
C ILE A 27 9.89 22.32 12.61
N ILE A 28 8.73 21.84 12.16
CA ILE A 28 7.63 21.37 13.00
C ILE A 28 7.47 19.87 12.78
N PHE A 29 7.50 19.09 13.86
CA PHE A 29 7.33 17.64 13.80
C PHE A 29 5.91 17.26 14.19
N LYS A 30 5.27 16.42 13.38
CA LYS A 30 3.87 16.07 13.60
C LYS A 30 3.48 14.74 12.98
N GLY A 31 2.80 13.91 13.77
CA GLY A 31 2.06 12.76 13.25
C GLY A 31 0.79 13.20 12.52
N LEU A 32 0.40 12.41 11.52
CA LEU A 32 -0.82 12.61 10.73
C LEU A 32 -2.03 11.82 11.28
N ASP A 33 -1.93 11.32 12.52
CA ASP A 33 -2.97 10.57 13.22
C ASP A 33 -4.25 11.39 13.47
N LYS A 34 -4.10 12.72 13.63
CA LYS A 34 -5.21 13.63 14.00
C LYS A 34 -5.27 14.83 13.04
N PRO A 35 -6.08 14.76 11.96
CA PRO A 35 -6.30 15.83 10.98
C PRO A 35 -6.55 17.21 11.60
N ALA A 36 -7.35 17.25 12.67
CA ALA A 36 -7.69 18.49 13.39
C ALA A 36 -6.46 19.29 13.85
N LYS A 37 -5.33 18.62 14.13
CA LYS A 37 -4.11 19.28 14.58
C LYS A 37 -3.32 19.94 13.45
N LEU A 38 -3.60 19.63 12.18
CA LEU A 38 -2.95 20.24 11.01
C LEU A 38 -3.59 21.59 10.65
N LYS A 39 -4.83 21.83 11.10
CA LYS A 39 -5.63 23.00 10.72
C LYS A 39 -5.04 24.35 11.13
N SER A 40 -4.22 24.39 12.18
CA SER A 40 -3.66 25.63 12.74
C SER A 40 -2.28 25.99 12.22
N ILE A 41 -1.69 25.17 11.33
CA ILE A 41 -0.34 25.40 10.82
C ILE A 41 -0.42 26.17 9.50
N ASN A 42 0.28 27.30 9.44
CA ASN A 42 0.31 28.22 8.31
C ASN A 42 1.76 28.54 7.92
N ASN A 43 1.95 29.08 6.72
CA ASN A 43 3.23 29.51 6.17
C ASN A 43 4.24 28.35 6.08
N ILE A 44 3.83 27.28 5.41
CA ILE A 44 4.66 26.10 5.16
C ILE A 44 5.19 26.16 3.74
N SER A 45 6.52 26.21 3.60
CA SER A 45 7.22 26.17 2.32
C SER A 45 7.74 24.77 1.98
N ILE A 46 7.98 23.92 2.99
CA ILE A 46 8.47 22.56 2.79
C ILE A 46 7.65 21.60 3.64
N ILE A 47 7.16 20.53 3.03
CA ILE A 47 6.59 19.38 3.72
C ILE A 47 7.46 18.16 3.42
N TRP A 48 7.92 17.48 4.46
CA TRP A 48 8.60 16.20 4.33
C TRP A 48 7.74 15.13 5.00
N ILE A 49 7.31 14.14 4.21
CA ILE A 49 6.54 12.97 4.68
C ILE A 49 7.45 11.75 4.64
N GLU A 50 7.88 11.33 5.83
CA GLU A 50 8.55 10.04 6.05
C GLU A 50 7.52 8.89 6.05
N GLU A 51 7.92 7.73 5.53
CA GLU A 51 7.06 6.55 5.34
C GLU A 51 5.72 6.91 4.70
N CYS A 52 5.79 7.64 3.57
CA CYS A 52 4.62 8.20 2.91
C CYS A 52 3.58 7.14 2.53
N SER A 53 4.00 5.90 2.23
CA SER A 53 3.08 4.79 1.96
C SER A 53 2.14 4.44 3.11
N GLU A 54 2.54 4.72 4.35
CA GLU A 54 1.78 4.45 5.58
C GLU A 54 0.79 5.58 5.92
N VAL A 55 0.93 6.72 5.26
CA VAL A 55 0.01 7.84 5.40
C VAL A 55 -1.25 7.58 4.58
N LYS A 56 -2.42 7.90 5.11
CA LYS A 56 -3.67 7.85 4.33
C LYS A 56 -3.65 8.92 3.23
N TYR A 57 -4.14 8.59 2.04
CA TYR A 57 -4.23 9.54 0.92
C TYR A 57 -4.96 10.85 1.28
N GLU A 58 -5.99 10.79 2.13
CA GLU A 58 -6.68 11.99 2.63
C GLU A 58 -5.76 12.92 3.43
N GLY A 59 -4.83 12.37 4.23
CA GLY A 59 -3.84 13.14 4.96
C GLY A 59 -2.86 13.84 4.03
N PHE A 60 -2.41 13.15 2.98
CA PHE A 60 -1.59 13.75 1.92
C PHE A 60 -2.30 14.92 1.23
N LYS A 61 -3.57 14.76 0.85
CA LYS A 61 -4.38 15.84 0.26
C LYS A 61 -4.57 17.01 1.21
N GLU A 62 -4.76 16.76 2.51
CA GLU A 62 -4.83 17.83 3.49
C GLU A 62 -3.51 18.62 3.56
N LEU A 63 -2.37 17.94 3.53
CA LEU A 63 -1.04 18.57 3.54
C LEU A 63 -0.80 19.41 2.29
N LEU A 64 -1.22 18.97 1.11
CA LEU A 64 -1.17 19.79 -0.10
C LEU A 64 -1.89 21.13 0.09
N GLY A 65 -3.06 21.12 0.75
CA GLY A 65 -3.78 22.35 1.09
C GLY A 65 -3.06 23.26 2.09
N ARG A 66 -2.09 22.72 2.86
CA ARG A 66 -1.28 23.45 3.85
C ARG A 66 0.04 23.96 3.29
N LEU A 67 0.54 23.38 2.22
CA LEU A 67 1.76 23.82 1.54
C LEU A 67 1.49 25.17 0.87
N ARG A 68 1.75 26.24 1.63
CA ARG A 68 1.52 27.62 1.21
C ARG A 68 2.42 28.54 2.01
N HIS A 69 3.23 29.32 1.32
CA HIS A 69 4.06 30.37 1.87
C HIS A 69 3.94 31.63 0.98
N PRO A 70 3.89 32.85 1.55
CA PRO A 70 3.66 34.06 0.75
C PRO A 70 4.78 34.40 -0.25
N THR A 71 6.02 33.98 0.01
CA THR A 71 7.21 34.43 -0.74
C THR A 71 8.23 33.36 -1.07
N LEU A 72 8.08 32.13 -0.55
CA LEU A 72 9.11 31.09 -0.72
C LEU A 72 8.58 30.03 -1.68
N ASP A 73 9.52 29.41 -2.40
CA ASP A 73 9.22 28.24 -3.22
C ASP A 73 8.68 27.09 -2.36
N LEU A 74 7.79 26.32 -2.96
CA LEU A 74 7.03 25.29 -2.29
C LEU A 74 7.54 23.92 -2.72
N HIS A 75 7.97 23.12 -1.75
CA HIS A 75 8.48 21.79 -2.01
C HIS A 75 7.79 20.75 -1.13
N MET A 76 7.57 19.58 -1.69
CA MET A 76 7.16 18.40 -0.94
C MET A 76 8.19 17.30 -1.19
N ILE A 77 8.71 16.73 -0.09
CA ILE A 77 9.65 15.62 -0.10
C ILE A 77 8.90 14.41 0.42
N LEU A 78 8.87 13.34 -0.35
CA LEU A 78 8.21 12.09 0.00
C LEU A 78 9.25 10.99 0.00
N SER A 79 9.41 10.32 1.13
CA SER A 79 10.33 9.20 1.31
C SER A 79 9.53 8.01 1.81
N THR A 80 9.81 6.85 1.24
CA THR A 80 9.10 5.61 1.56
C THR A 80 9.90 4.43 1.03
N ASN A 81 9.81 3.29 1.71
CA ASN A 81 10.19 2.05 1.08
C ASN A 81 9.11 1.65 0.04
N PRO A 82 9.48 0.98 -1.06
CA PRO A 82 8.51 0.49 -2.03
C PRO A 82 7.48 -0.44 -1.38
N VAL A 83 6.23 -0.33 -1.82
CA VAL A 83 5.08 -1.10 -1.33
C VAL A 83 4.32 -1.77 -2.48
N GLY A 84 3.15 -2.32 -2.18
CA GLY A 84 2.15 -2.75 -3.16
C GLY A 84 1.87 -1.71 -4.24
N GLN A 85 1.75 -2.15 -5.50
CA GLN A 85 1.29 -1.29 -6.60
C GLN A 85 -0.17 -0.83 -6.42
N ASP A 86 -0.93 -1.48 -5.53
CA ASP A 86 -2.27 -1.09 -5.11
C ASP A 86 -2.27 0.10 -4.13
N ASN A 87 -1.13 0.38 -3.49
CA ASN A 87 -1.00 1.53 -2.60
C ASN A 87 -1.22 2.84 -3.37
N TRP A 88 -1.79 3.84 -2.69
CA TRP A 88 -2.07 5.13 -3.30
C TRP A 88 -0.80 5.85 -3.74
N THR A 89 0.35 5.70 -3.07
CA THR A 89 1.60 6.36 -3.46
C THR A 89 2.05 5.90 -4.84
N TYR A 90 2.02 4.58 -5.10
CA TYR A 90 2.31 4.03 -6.42
C TYR A 90 1.33 4.55 -7.47
N ARG A 91 0.02 4.42 -7.21
CA ARG A 91 -1.03 4.89 -8.13
C ARG A 91 -0.98 6.40 -8.39
N HIS A 92 -0.53 7.17 -7.41
CA HIS A 92 -0.46 8.61 -7.51
C HIS A 92 0.74 9.08 -8.34
N PHE A 93 1.90 8.42 -8.22
CA PHE A 93 3.18 8.87 -8.79
C PHE A 93 3.71 8.04 -9.96
N PHE A 94 3.18 6.84 -10.22
CA PHE A 94 3.66 5.94 -11.29
C PHE A 94 2.57 5.61 -12.30
N LYS A 95 1.64 4.73 -11.96
CA LYS A 95 0.53 4.33 -12.82
C LYS A 95 -0.66 3.82 -12.01
N ASP A 96 -1.85 4.03 -12.52
CA ASP A 96 -3.11 3.53 -11.96
C ASP A 96 -3.93 2.92 -13.10
N ASP A 97 -3.77 1.60 -13.28
CA ASP A 97 -4.42 0.85 -14.35
C ASP A 97 -5.95 0.88 -14.22
N GLN A 98 -6.49 0.98 -12.99
CA GLN A 98 -7.94 1.04 -12.74
C GLN A 98 -8.55 2.34 -13.29
N ASN A 99 -7.78 3.42 -13.28
CA ASN A 99 -8.19 4.74 -13.75
C ASN A 99 -7.53 5.13 -15.09
N ASN A 100 -6.85 4.19 -15.76
CA ASN A 100 -6.13 4.39 -17.01
C ASN A 100 -5.16 5.60 -16.97
N ARG A 101 -4.43 5.76 -15.86
CA ARG A 101 -3.48 6.84 -15.65
C ARG A 101 -2.06 6.29 -15.69
N PHE A 102 -1.20 6.92 -16.48
CA PHE A 102 0.21 6.58 -16.57
C PHE A 102 1.06 7.84 -16.44
N ILE A 103 2.13 7.78 -15.64
CA ILE A 103 3.04 8.90 -15.35
C ILE A 103 4.47 8.46 -15.57
N LEU A 104 4.88 7.38 -14.89
CA LEU A 104 6.23 6.84 -14.94
C LEU A 104 6.18 5.31 -14.83
N ASP A 105 6.90 4.64 -15.73
CA ASP A 105 7.22 3.22 -15.60
C ASP A 105 8.28 3.03 -14.51
N ASP A 106 7.98 2.21 -13.51
CA ASP A 106 8.87 1.92 -12.39
C ASP A 106 10.14 1.21 -12.83
N GLU A 107 10.08 0.36 -13.87
CA GLU A 107 11.27 -0.27 -14.46
C GLU A 107 12.24 0.76 -15.05
N ARG A 108 11.73 1.89 -15.54
CA ARG A 108 12.57 3.00 -16.00
C ARG A 108 13.29 3.66 -14.82
N LEU A 109 12.58 3.89 -13.71
CA LEU A 109 13.18 4.45 -12.49
C LEU A 109 14.28 3.55 -11.92
N TYR A 110 14.09 2.22 -11.94
CA TYR A 110 15.11 1.30 -11.43
C TYR A 110 16.42 1.38 -12.22
N LYS A 111 16.32 1.56 -13.54
CA LYS A 111 17.48 1.68 -14.45
C LYS A 111 18.15 3.05 -14.37
N GLU A 112 17.36 4.12 -14.43
CA GLU A 112 17.88 5.50 -14.49
C GLU A 112 18.25 6.07 -13.12
N ARG A 113 17.74 5.47 -12.03
CA ARG A 113 17.92 5.87 -10.61
C ARG A 113 17.30 7.22 -10.26
N THR A 114 17.43 8.20 -11.14
CA THR A 114 16.91 9.56 -10.97
C THR A 114 16.18 10.00 -12.22
N ILE A 115 14.95 10.48 -12.08
CA ILE A 115 14.13 10.94 -13.20
C ILE A 115 13.42 12.23 -12.79
N ALA A 116 13.41 13.24 -13.64
CA ALA A 116 12.57 14.42 -13.49
C ALA A 116 11.47 14.42 -14.55
N ILE A 117 10.21 14.44 -14.13
CA ILE A 117 9.04 14.55 -15.00
C ILE A 117 8.18 15.68 -14.47
N ASN A 118 7.92 16.68 -15.31
CA ASN A 118 7.18 17.89 -14.94
C ASN A 118 7.77 18.56 -13.69
N ASP A 119 7.01 18.62 -12.60
CA ASP A 119 7.36 19.18 -11.31
C ASP A 119 7.80 18.13 -10.28
N THR A 120 7.92 16.86 -10.68
CA THR A 120 8.26 15.75 -9.79
C THR A 120 9.67 15.21 -10.09
N TYR A 121 10.49 15.15 -9.04
CA TYR A 121 11.81 14.52 -9.07
C TYR A 121 11.75 13.18 -8.33
N TYR A 122 12.06 12.11 -9.04
CA TYR A 122 12.11 10.75 -8.54
C TYR A 122 13.57 10.37 -8.24
N HIS A 123 13.78 9.73 -7.09
CA HIS A 123 15.08 9.21 -6.68
C HIS A 123 14.91 7.80 -6.11
N HIS A 124 15.62 6.85 -6.69
CA HIS A 124 15.65 5.47 -6.26
C HIS A 124 17.06 5.14 -5.72
N SER A 125 17.11 4.85 -4.43
CA SER A 125 18.31 4.39 -3.73
C SER A 125 18.09 3.00 -3.14
N THR A 126 19.19 2.29 -2.96
CA THR A 126 19.29 0.93 -2.44
C THR A 126 20.37 0.87 -1.35
N ALA A 127 20.53 -0.30 -0.73
CA ALA A 127 21.62 -0.52 0.22
C ALA A 127 23.03 -0.28 -0.38
N GLU A 128 23.20 -0.37 -1.71
CA GLU A 128 24.52 -0.15 -2.35
C GLU A 128 24.96 1.31 -2.34
N ASP A 129 24.01 2.25 -2.22
CA ASP A 129 24.28 3.68 -2.22
C ASP A 129 24.68 4.21 -0.84
N ASN A 130 24.59 3.38 0.20
CA ASN A 130 24.91 3.76 1.57
C ASN A 130 26.28 3.22 2.01
N LEU A 131 27.29 4.09 1.96
CA LEU A 131 28.67 3.80 2.36
C LEU A 131 28.84 3.42 3.85
N PHE A 132 27.82 3.64 4.67
CA PHE A 132 27.86 3.38 6.12
C PHE A 132 27.20 2.06 6.51
N LEU A 133 26.64 1.30 5.54
CA LEU A 133 26.05 0.00 5.86
C LEU A 133 27.12 -1.06 6.14
N PRO A 134 26.99 -1.83 7.24
CA PRO A 134 27.88 -2.94 7.50
C PRO A 134 27.80 -4.00 6.40
N VAL A 135 28.94 -4.57 6.02
CA VAL A 135 29.02 -5.67 5.03
C VAL A 135 28.15 -6.86 5.44
N SER A 136 28.07 -7.16 6.75
CA SER A 136 27.21 -8.22 7.28
C SER A 136 25.73 -7.97 7.02
N TYR A 137 25.27 -6.73 7.03
CA TYR A 137 23.88 -6.37 6.74
C TYR A 137 23.56 -6.54 5.26
N ILE A 138 24.48 -6.14 4.36
CA ILE A 138 24.32 -6.37 2.92
C ILE A 138 24.21 -7.88 2.63
N LYS A 139 25.05 -8.69 3.27
CA LYS A 139 24.99 -10.15 3.13
C LYS A 139 23.65 -10.73 3.57
N GLN A 140 23.09 -10.28 4.70
CA GLN A 140 21.76 -10.70 5.14
C GLN A 140 20.68 -10.35 4.12
N LEU A 141 20.75 -9.15 3.54
CA LEU A 141 19.80 -8.76 2.49
C LEU A 141 19.99 -9.60 1.21
N ASP A 142 21.21 -10.03 0.90
CA ASP A 142 21.47 -10.92 -0.24
C ASP A 142 20.95 -12.35 -0.01
N GLU A 143 21.03 -12.86 1.23
CA GLU A 143 20.51 -14.17 1.62
C GLU A 143 18.98 -14.28 1.45
N LEU A 144 18.23 -13.16 1.56
CA LEU A 144 16.79 -13.11 1.31
C LEU A 144 16.41 -13.67 -0.07
N LYS A 145 17.30 -13.57 -1.06
CA LYS A 145 17.05 -14.07 -2.40
C LYS A 145 16.66 -15.55 -2.43
N GLU A 146 17.19 -16.34 -1.51
CA GLU A 146 17.01 -17.79 -1.47
C GLU A 146 15.71 -18.22 -0.79
N TYR A 147 15.24 -17.48 0.22
CA TYR A 147 14.12 -17.91 1.07
C TYR A 147 12.94 -16.93 1.13
N ASP A 148 13.13 -15.66 0.75
CA ASP A 148 12.07 -14.66 0.64
C ASP A 148 12.33 -13.70 -0.55
N PRO A 149 12.11 -14.17 -1.79
CA PRO A 149 12.36 -13.38 -3.00
C PRO A 149 11.55 -12.08 -3.08
N ASP A 150 10.38 -12.03 -2.44
CA ASP A 150 9.53 -10.84 -2.40
C ASP A 150 10.13 -9.78 -1.46
N LEU A 151 10.57 -10.19 -0.26
CA LEU A 151 11.28 -9.29 0.65
C LEU A 151 12.63 -8.87 0.06
N TYR A 152 13.33 -9.75 -0.65
CA TYR A 152 14.54 -9.39 -1.41
C TYR A 152 14.26 -8.28 -2.43
N ARG A 153 13.20 -8.42 -3.24
CA ARG A 153 12.80 -7.42 -4.25
C ARG A 153 12.58 -6.04 -3.62
N ILE A 154 11.94 -5.98 -2.45
CA ILE A 154 11.63 -4.71 -1.79
C ILE A 154 12.86 -4.19 -1.03
N ALA A 155 13.37 -4.96 -0.06
CA ALA A 155 14.39 -4.50 0.88
C ALA A 155 15.80 -4.41 0.27
N ARG A 156 16.16 -5.31 -0.65
CA ARG A 156 17.49 -5.30 -1.28
C ARG A 156 17.50 -4.48 -2.57
N LYS A 157 16.47 -4.64 -3.42
CA LYS A 157 16.43 -4.02 -4.75
C LYS A 157 15.68 -2.70 -4.82
N GLY A 158 14.84 -2.37 -3.83
CA GLY A 158 14.06 -1.13 -3.86
C GLY A 158 12.96 -1.14 -4.92
N HIS A 159 12.49 -2.33 -5.33
CA HIS A 159 11.43 -2.44 -6.32
C HIS A 159 10.06 -2.57 -5.65
N PHE A 160 9.03 -1.97 -6.25
CA PHE A 160 7.64 -2.16 -5.89
C PHE A 160 7.28 -3.63 -6.05
N GLY A 161 6.39 -4.11 -5.21
CA GLY A 161 6.08 -5.52 -5.12
C GLY A 161 4.75 -5.74 -4.44
N ILE A 162 4.12 -6.87 -4.72
CA ILE A 162 2.84 -7.20 -4.07
C ILE A 162 3.08 -7.23 -2.56
N ASN A 163 2.37 -6.39 -1.83
CA ASN A 163 2.40 -6.43 -0.38
C ASN A 163 1.63 -7.66 0.07
N GLY A 164 2.34 -8.59 0.70
CA GLY A 164 1.74 -9.73 1.36
C GLY A 164 2.13 -11.04 0.70
N ILE A 165 2.71 -11.90 1.53
CA ILE A 165 2.67 -13.36 1.37
C ILE A 165 1.34 -13.70 0.72
N ARG A 166 1.36 -14.33 -0.46
CA ARG A 166 0.16 -14.93 -1.05
C ARG A 166 -0.53 -15.69 0.07
N VAL A 167 -1.67 -15.23 0.58
CA VAL A 167 -2.26 -15.77 1.84
C VAL A 167 -2.53 -17.27 1.71
N LEU A 168 -2.66 -17.76 0.47
CA LEU A 168 -2.72 -19.16 0.08
C LEU A 168 -1.74 -19.42 -1.08
N PRO A 169 -0.44 -19.65 -0.83
CA PRO A 169 0.52 -19.87 -1.91
C PRO A 169 0.17 -21.11 -2.77
N GLN A 170 -0.52 -22.08 -2.17
CA GLN A 170 -1.06 -23.29 -2.81
C GLN A 170 -2.38 -23.08 -3.58
N PHE A 171 -2.87 -21.85 -3.73
CA PHE A 171 -4.10 -21.59 -4.48
C PHE A 171 -3.85 -21.78 -5.98
N GLU A 172 -4.67 -22.62 -6.60
CA GLU A 172 -4.63 -22.90 -8.04
C GLU A 172 -6.04 -22.79 -8.62
N VAL A 173 -6.12 -22.25 -9.84
CA VAL A 173 -7.37 -22.19 -10.61
C VAL A 173 -7.38 -23.37 -11.57
N GLN A 174 -8.46 -24.17 -11.54
CA GLN A 174 -8.66 -25.29 -12.44
C GLN A 174 -9.99 -25.13 -13.21
N PRO A 175 -10.15 -25.79 -14.37
CA PRO A 175 -11.42 -25.82 -15.09
C PRO A 175 -12.56 -26.31 -14.19
N HIS A 176 -13.75 -25.71 -14.34
CA HIS A 176 -14.91 -26.02 -13.50
C HIS A 176 -15.27 -27.52 -13.51
N GLU A 177 -15.19 -28.15 -14.68
CA GLU A 177 -15.51 -29.59 -14.83
C GLU A 177 -14.56 -30.47 -14.02
N ASP A 178 -13.26 -30.13 -13.98
CA ASP A 178 -12.25 -30.86 -13.21
C ASP A 178 -12.47 -30.70 -11.69
N VAL A 179 -12.81 -29.48 -11.25
CA VAL A 179 -13.16 -29.20 -9.85
C VAL A 179 -14.40 -29.98 -9.44
N MET A 180 -15.44 -29.99 -10.27
CA MET A 180 -16.67 -30.73 -9.99
C MET A 180 -16.45 -32.25 -9.98
N LEU A 181 -15.60 -32.77 -10.88
CA LEU A 181 -15.20 -34.18 -10.89
C LEU A 181 -14.41 -34.53 -9.62
N ALA A 182 -13.46 -33.69 -9.22
CA ALA A 182 -12.69 -33.89 -7.99
C ALA A 182 -13.60 -33.93 -6.76
N ILE A 183 -14.57 -33.00 -6.65
CA ILE A 183 -15.56 -32.97 -5.57
C ILE A 183 -16.43 -34.24 -5.57
N SER A 184 -16.84 -34.73 -6.75
CA SER A 184 -17.69 -35.92 -6.87
C SER A 184 -17.02 -37.21 -6.36
N ASN A 185 -15.68 -37.24 -6.37
CA ASN A 185 -14.87 -38.36 -5.90
C ASN A 185 -14.55 -38.30 -4.40
N ILE A 186 -14.96 -37.25 -3.68
CA ILE A 186 -14.74 -37.15 -2.24
C ILE A 186 -15.73 -38.04 -1.51
N ASN A 187 -15.24 -38.89 -0.61
CA ASN A 187 -16.11 -39.63 0.30
C ASN A 187 -16.71 -38.66 1.35
N ARG A 188 -18.03 -38.43 1.28
CA ARG A 188 -18.79 -37.54 2.19
C ARG A 188 -18.22 -36.10 2.26
N PRO A 189 -18.27 -35.31 1.18
CA PRO A 189 -17.75 -33.94 1.18
C PRO A 189 -18.53 -33.06 2.15
N LEU A 190 -17.83 -32.22 2.93
CA LEU A 190 -18.50 -31.18 3.70
C LEU A 190 -18.75 -29.97 2.81
N LEU A 191 -20.02 -29.76 2.45
CA LEU A 191 -20.45 -28.59 1.70
C LEU A 191 -20.71 -27.42 2.64
N ARG A 192 -20.19 -26.24 2.30
CA ARG A 192 -20.37 -24.99 3.06
C ARG A 192 -20.68 -23.85 2.10
N ALA A 193 -21.27 -22.79 2.63
CA ALA A 193 -21.42 -21.52 1.93
C ALA A 193 -20.77 -20.42 2.78
N GLY A 194 -19.98 -19.56 2.16
CA GLY A 194 -19.38 -18.38 2.77
C GLY A 194 -20.02 -17.13 2.18
N MET A 195 -20.42 -16.18 3.01
CA MET A 195 -21.01 -14.93 2.54
C MET A 195 -20.28 -13.75 3.16
N ASP A 196 -19.84 -12.84 2.30
CA ASP A 196 -19.32 -11.53 2.70
C ASP A 196 -20.32 -10.43 2.31
N PHE A 197 -20.74 -9.65 3.30
CA PHE A 197 -21.75 -8.62 3.15
C PHE A 197 -21.10 -7.27 2.84
N GLY A 198 -21.17 -6.87 1.57
CA GLY A 198 -20.83 -5.51 1.16
C GLY A 198 -21.88 -4.48 1.61
N PHE A 199 -21.41 -3.33 2.09
CA PHE A 199 -22.23 -2.13 2.34
C PHE A 199 -22.42 -1.31 1.05
N VAL A 200 -22.89 -0.06 1.16
CA VAL A 200 -23.41 0.77 0.03
C VAL A 200 -22.45 0.89 -1.17
N GLU A 201 -21.14 0.86 -0.95
CA GLU A 201 -20.12 0.98 -2.01
C GLU A 201 -19.40 -0.34 -2.31
N SER A 202 -19.72 -1.41 -1.59
CA SER A 202 -19.03 -2.70 -1.69
C SER A 202 -19.92 -3.78 -2.31
N TYR A 203 -19.29 -4.79 -2.89
CA TYR A 203 -19.98 -5.92 -3.51
C TYR A 203 -20.37 -6.96 -2.47
N ASN A 204 -21.49 -7.66 -2.68
CA ASN A 204 -21.75 -8.88 -1.92
C ASN A 204 -21.06 -10.04 -2.63
N ALA A 205 -20.36 -10.88 -1.87
CA ALA A 205 -19.77 -12.11 -2.35
C ALA A 205 -20.44 -13.29 -1.65
N LEU A 206 -20.93 -14.26 -2.42
CA LEU A 206 -21.38 -15.55 -1.91
C LEU A 206 -20.60 -16.64 -2.62
N ILE A 207 -19.94 -17.50 -1.86
CA ILE A 207 -19.17 -18.63 -2.39
C ILE A 207 -19.74 -19.94 -1.86
N ARG A 208 -19.69 -20.98 -2.68
CA ARG A 208 -19.96 -22.36 -2.26
C ARG A 208 -18.67 -23.17 -2.28
N LEU A 209 -18.50 -23.93 -1.21
CA LEU A 209 -17.28 -24.60 -0.86
C LEU A 209 -17.53 -26.09 -0.64
N ALA A 210 -16.58 -26.94 -1.01
CA ALA A 210 -16.53 -28.34 -0.64
C ALA A 210 -15.20 -28.65 0.04
N VAL A 211 -15.23 -29.30 1.20
CA VAL A 211 -14.03 -29.68 1.95
C VAL A 211 -13.78 -31.18 1.78
N ASP A 212 -12.59 -31.50 1.30
CA ASP A 212 -12.01 -32.84 1.37
C ASP A 212 -11.20 -32.95 2.67
N HIS A 213 -11.77 -33.66 3.65
CA HIS A 213 -11.12 -33.84 4.95
C HIS A 213 -9.95 -34.82 4.93
N GLU A 214 -9.88 -35.70 3.94
CA GLU A 214 -8.82 -36.70 3.82
C GLU A 214 -7.58 -36.04 3.20
N LYS A 215 -7.75 -35.36 2.06
CA LYS A 215 -6.66 -34.67 1.35
C LYS A 215 -6.36 -33.27 1.85
N LYS A 216 -7.20 -32.72 2.74
CA LYS A 216 -7.13 -31.35 3.27
C LYS A 216 -7.26 -30.28 2.18
N TYR A 217 -8.10 -30.52 1.17
CA TYR A 217 -8.40 -29.56 0.12
C TYR A 217 -9.70 -28.82 0.37
N LEU A 218 -9.71 -27.54 0.03
CA LEU A 218 -10.90 -26.69 0.00
C LEU A 218 -11.16 -26.30 -1.45
N TYR A 219 -12.26 -26.79 -2.01
CA TYR A 219 -12.68 -26.44 -3.36
C TYR A 219 -13.68 -25.31 -3.33
N ILE A 220 -13.46 -24.27 -4.14
CA ILE A 220 -14.45 -23.22 -4.43
C ILE A 220 -15.02 -23.54 -5.81
N TYR A 221 -16.27 -23.96 -5.86
CA TYR A 221 -16.88 -24.45 -7.12
C TYR A 221 -17.96 -23.53 -7.67
N TRP A 222 -18.34 -22.51 -6.91
CA TRP A 222 -19.34 -21.54 -7.34
C TRP A 222 -19.16 -20.24 -6.57
N GLU A 223 -19.26 -19.14 -7.28
CA GLU A 223 -19.26 -17.80 -6.72
C GLU A 223 -20.39 -16.96 -7.30
N TYR A 224 -20.82 -15.98 -6.51
CA TYR A 224 -21.73 -14.94 -6.92
C TYR A 224 -21.22 -13.61 -6.42
N TYR A 225 -21.10 -12.67 -7.34
CA TYR A 225 -20.59 -11.34 -7.07
C TYR A 225 -21.56 -10.31 -7.65
N GLN A 226 -22.17 -9.48 -6.79
CA GLN A 226 -23.08 -8.43 -7.25
C GLN A 226 -22.92 -7.13 -6.45
N LYS A 227 -22.87 -6.01 -7.18
CA LYS A 227 -22.87 -4.65 -6.63
C LYS A 227 -24.20 -4.40 -5.91
N ALA A 228 -24.15 -3.91 -4.67
CA ALA A 228 -25.33 -3.81 -3.81
C ALA A 228 -26.48 -3.00 -4.47
N GLN A 229 -27.70 -3.55 -4.43
CA GLN A 229 -28.95 -2.78 -4.54
C GLN A 229 -29.58 -2.60 -3.14
N PRO A 230 -30.39 -1.53 -2.93
CA PRO A 230 -31.01 -1.27 -1.63
C PRO A 230 -31.81 -2.45 -1.06
N MET A 231 -31.81 -2.55 0.28
CA MET A 231 -32.11 -3.73 1.11
C MET A 231 -33.47 -4.42 0.87
N MET A 232 -34.44 -3.78 0.20
CA MET A 232 -35.81 -4.29 0.02
C MET A 232 -36.00 -5.38 -1.07
N LYS A 233 -34.99 -5.67 -1.91
CA LYS A 233 -35.09 -6.75 -2.93
C LYS A 233 -34.38 -8.06 -2.57
N ARG A 234 -33.75 -8.16 -1.40
CA ARG A 234 -32.77 -9.22 -1.04
C ARG A 234 -33.35 -10.63 -0.80
N TYR A 235 -34.62 -10.79 -0.41
CA TYR A 235 -35.15 -12.11 0.00
C TYR A 235 -35.80 -12.93 -1.13
N LYS A 236 -36.08 -12.34 -2.31
CA LYS A 236 -36.74 -13.05 -3.42
C LYS A 236 -35.77 -13.62 -4.47
N SER A 237 -34.50 -13.20 -4.50
CA SER A 237 -33.53 -13.66 -5.49
C SER A 237 -32.75 -14.89 -5.04
N SER A 238 -32.50 -15.09 -3.74
CA SER A 238 -31.73 -16.24 -3.25
C SER A 238 -32.37 -17.62 -3.49
N SER A 239 -33.69 -17.66 -3.74
CA SER A 239 -34.44 -18.89 -4.00
C SER A 239 -34.61 -19.23 -5.50
N ASN A 240 -34.25 -18.33 -6.43
CA ASN A 240 -34.51 -18.50 -7.87
C ASN A 240 -33.43 -17.85 -8.75
N LEU A 241 -32.15 -18.18 -8.55
CA LEU A 241 -31.06 -17.70 -9.42
C LEU A 241 -30.52 -18.81 -10.33
N PRO A 242 -30.46 -18.58 -11.66
CA PRO A 242 -29.98 -19.55 -12.63
C PRO A 242 -28.47 -19.76 -12.51
N LYS A 243 -28.03 -20.98 -12.84
CA LYS A 243 -26.62 -21.37 -12.92
C LYS A 243 -25.90 -20.52 -13.99
N GLN A 244 -25.06 -19.58 -13.59
CA GLN A 244 -24.01 -19.08 -14.48
C GLN A 244 -22.85 -20.07 -14.45
N LYS A 245 -22.48 -20.57 -15.64
CA LYS A 245 -21.29 -21.36 -15.87
C LYS A 245 -20.10 -20.41 -15.96
N SER A 246 -19.10 -20.61 -15.10
CA SER A 246 -17.72 -20.22 -15.32
C SER A 246 -16.96 -21.39 -15.92
#